data_AF-A0A6J4SJW8-F1
#
_entry.id   AF-A0A6J4SJW8-F1
#
_cell.length_a   1.000
_cell.length_b   1.000
_cell.length_c   1.000
_cell.angle_alpha   90.00
_cell.angle_beta   90.00
_cell.angle_gamma   90.00
#
_symmetry.space_group_name_H-M   'P 1'
#
loop_
_entity.id
_entity.type
_entity.pdbx_description
1 polymer ?
#
loop_
_entity_poly.entity_id
_entity_poly.type
_entity_poly.pdbx_seq_one_letter_code
_entity_poly.pdbx_strand_id
1 'polypeptide(L)'
;MKGGPRASRAALLLLVLALLAGASALTGAGPLPQVALAHPEPGDEDGDGVFNGPNARNAPHPDNCPNIPNGSQADADNDKAGDACDDDDDNDGVEDRRPDNCRTAPNPDQRDSDGDGIGDACTADTDRDGVPDGRDNCPAVANADQSDGPDSDQSGDACDGDDDDDSVPDSRDNCPKVDNTDQTDRDGDGKGTFCDDSESTDGNGSSGGGPGGGGSGDGGPPERPAGGDPEDGVPPTIAVRLARVQRSGDVTGGMPVSVRCSEACGLAAELRLPRSTARALGLRNPVLAQATATLAGAGQTWIFLRLSPAVRAKVLSRRARGAAARLEITAVDGAGNVDSKTKRVSFRR
;
A
#
# COMPACT_ATOMS: atom_id res chain seq x y z
N MET A 1 17.17 -2.09 -75.29
CA MET A 1 17.80 -1.20 -76.31
C MET A 1 17.83 0.20 -75.71
N LYS A 2 18.91 0.93 -75.44
CA LYS A 2 20.36 0.95 -75.74
C LYS A 2 21.01 1.53 -74.45
N GLY A 3 22.12 1.02 -73.91
CA GLY A 3 23.48 1.28 -74.37
C GLY A 3 24.03 2.59 -73.77
N GLY A 4 24.94 2.51 -72.80
CA GLY A 4 25.60 3.67 -72.13
C GLY A 4 26.53 4.50 -73.02
N PRO A 5 27.35 5.41 -72.45
CA PRO A 5 28.70 4.98 -72.03
C PRO A 5 29.28 5.65 -70.76
N ARG A 6 30.51 5.24 -70.45
CA ARG A 6 31.31 5.34 -69.22
C ARG A 6 32.21 6.59 -69.14
N ALA A 7 32.46 7.02 -67.89
CA ALA A 7 33.71 7.50 -67.23
C ALA A 7 34.85 8.24 -67.98
N SER A 8 35.33 9.36 -67.37
CA SER A 8 36.76 9.73 -67.12
C SER A 8 36.83 11.06 -66.34
N ARG A 9 37.37 11.14 -65.11
CA ARG A 9 38.78 11.23 -64.63
C ARG A 9 39.50 12.57 -64.93
N ALA A 10 40.05 13.14 -63.83
CA ALA A 10 41.16 14.10 -63.70
C ALA A 10 40.88 15.59 -64.00
N ALA A 11 41.52 16.62 -63.42
CA ALA A 11 42.33 16.90 -62.23
C ALA A 11 42.82 18.36 -62.39
N LEU A 12 42.86 19.21 -61.34
CA LEU A 12 43.81 20.34 -61.09
C LEU A 12 43.18 21.38 -60.13
N LEU A 13 43.85 22.24 -59.36
CA LEU A 13 45.11 22.34 -58.60
C LEU A 13 45.20 23.85 -58.18
N LEU A 14 45.72 24.15 -56.98
CA LEU A 14 46.28 25.45 -56.49
C LEU A 14 45.30 26.61 -56.18
N LEU A 15 45.14 27.06 -54.92
CA LEU A 15 46.06 27.84 -54.04
C LEU A 15 46.04 29.35 -54.34
N VAL A 16 45.26 30.14 -53.59
CA VAL A 16 45.50 31.58 -53.36
C VAL A 16 45.06 32.02 -51.96
N LEU A 17 46.09 32.34 -51.17
CA LEU A 17 46.26 33.36 -50.12
C LEU A 17 45.19 33.64 -49.04
N ALA A 18 45.65 33.45 -47.80
CA ALA A 18 45.25 34.19 -46.62
C ALA A 18 45.63 35.68 -46.72
N LEU A 19 44.75 36.57 -46.24
CA LEU A 19 45.07 37.90 -45.73
C LEU A 19 44.17 38.22 -44.53
N LEU A 20 44.80 38.82 -43.54
CA LEU A 20 44.45 38.86 -42.12
C LEU A 20 43.51 40.01 -41.72
N ALA A 21 42.90 39.78 -40.55
CA ALA A 21 42.62 40.72 -39.46
C ALA A 21 41.34 41.55 -39.49
N GLY A 22 40.50 41.31 -38.47
CA GLY A 22 39.71 42.37 -37.84
C GLY A 22 38.34 41.98 -37.32
N ALA A 23 38.25 41.17 -36.25
CA ALA A 23 37.14 41.24 -35.29
C ALA A 23 37.47 40.44 -34.03
N SER A 24 37.86 41.15 -32.97
CA SER A 24 37.81 40.61 -31.60
C SER A 24 36.37 40.62 -31.09
N ALA A 25 36.10 39.65 -30.20
CA ALA A 25 34.96 39.54 -29.27
C ALA A 25 33.67 38.92 -29.82
N LEU A 26 33.52 37.60 -29.62
CA LEU A 26 32.57 37.00 -28.67
C LEU A 26 32.78 35.47 -28.67
N THR A 27 33.76 35.00 -27.89
CA THR A 27 33.89 33.57 -27.55
C THR A 27 32.95 33.28 -26.38
N GLY A 28 31.82 32.64 -26.65
CA GLY A 28 30.83 32.35 -25.61
C GLY A 28 29.71 31.41 -26.05
N ALA A 29 30.01 30.45 -26.92
CA ALA A 29 29.15 29.28 -27.10
C ALA A 29 30.00 28.06 -26.77
N GLY A 30 29.92 27.62 -25.51
CA GLY A 30 30.42 26.29 -25.15
C GLY A 30 29.68 25.24 -25.99
N PRO A 31 30.30 24.08 -26.26
CA PRO A 31 29.58 22.98 -26.90
C PRO A 31 28.32 22.68 -26.09
N LEU A 32 27.19 22.51 -26.78
CA LEU A 32 25.96 21.99 -26.16
C LEU A 32 26.33 20.74 -25.35
N PRO A 33 25.80 20.55 -24.13
CA PRO A 33 26.09 19.34 -23.38
C PRO A 33 25.61 18.18 -24.23
N GLN A 34 26.57 17.38 -24.69
CA GLN A 34 26.25 16.06 -25.19
C GLN A 34 25.66 15.35 -23.98
N VAL A 35 24.36 15.07 -24.02
CA VAL A 35 23.76 14.08 -23.13
C VAL A 35 24.55 12.82 -23.42
N ALA A 36 25.51 12.51 -22.56
CA ALA A 36 26.24 11.27 -22.62
C ALA A 36 25.19 10.18 -22.46
N LEU A 37 24.86 9.51 -23.57
CA LEU A 37 24.33 8.16 -23.47
C LEU A 37 25.32 7.42 -22.58
N ALA A 38 24.84 6.93 -21.44
CA ALA A 38 25.66 6.19 -20.49
C ALA A 38 26.42 5.14 -21.30
N HIS A 39 27.74 5.32 -21.40
CA HIS A 39 28.59 4.21 -21.76
C HIS A 39 28.44 3.22 -20.59
N PRO A 40 28.17 1.93 -20.83
CA PRO A 40 28.14 0.96 -19.75
C PRO A 40 29.43 1.11 -18.95
N GLU A 41 29.28 1.43 -17.67
CA GLU A 41 30.41 1.60 -16.78
C GLU A 41 31.18 0.28 -16.77
N PRO A 42 32.52 0.25 -16.82
CA PRO A 42 33.25 -1.01 -16.85
C PRO A 42 32.85 -1.93 -15.66
N GLY A 43 32.22 -3.07 -15.99
CA GLY A 43 31.71 -4.07 -15.02
C GLY A 43 30.22 -3.95 -14.65
N ASP A 44 29.50 -3.04 -15.30
CA ASP A 44 28.04 -2.88 -15.30
C ASP A 44 27.60 -3.06 -16.76
N GLU A 45 27.37 -4.31 -17.14
CA GLU A 45 27.23 -4.74 -18.54
C GLU A 45 25.90 -4.29 -19.17
N ASP A 46 24.85 -4.16 -18.38
CA ASP A 46 23.52 -3.79 -18.83
C ASP A 46 23.11 -2.35 -18.46
N GLY A 47 23.91 -1.66 -17.64
CA GLY A 47 23.76 -0.25 -17.31
C GLY A 47 22.68 0.03 -16.26
N ASP A 48 22.34 -0.95 -15.43
CA ASP A 48 21.29 -0.84 -14.41
C ASP A 48 21.79 -0.24 -13.08
N GLY A 49 23.12 -0.05 -12.96
CA GLY A 49 23.79 0.50 -11.80
C GLY A 49 24.27 -0.53 -10.77
N VAL A 50 24.08 -1.81 -11.05
CA VAL A 50 24.62 -2.97 -10.33
C VAL A 50 25.81 -3.52 -11.13
N PHE A 51 26.78 -4.14 -10.44
CA PHE A 51 28.00 -4.61 -11.08
C PHE A 51 28.10 -6.13 -11.04
N ASN A 52 28.53 -6.74 -12.14
CA ASN A 52 28.60 -8.19 -12.34
C ASN A 52 29.60 -8.91 -11.42
N GLY A 53 30.52 -8.18 -10.79
CA GLY A 53 31.63 -8.74 -10.05
C GLY A 53 31.79 -8.18 -8.62
N PRO A 54 32.25 -9.01 -7.66
CA PRO A 54 32.40 -8.62 -6.25
C PRO A 54 33.47 -7.53 -5.99
N ASN A 55 34.21 -7.13 -7.03
CA ASN A 55 35.34 -6.20 -6.95
C ASN A 55 35.10 -4.85 -7.65
N ALA A 56 33.90 -4.61 -8.19
CA ALA A 56 33.52 -3.27 -8.57
C ALA A 56 33.03 -2.53 -7.31
N ARG A 57 33.83 -1.57 -6.82
CA ARG A 57 33.39 -0.55 -5.85
C ARG A 57 32.88 -1.03 -4.47
N ASN A 58 33.28 -2.22 -3.99
CA ASN A 58 32.75 -2.84 -2.75
C ASN A 58 31.23 -3.13 -2.80
N ALA A 59 30.69 -3.54 -3.95
CA ALA A 59 29.33 -4.10 -4.01
C ALA A 59 29.30 -5.47 -3.31
N PRO A 60 28.53 -5.64 -2.22
CA PRO A 60 28.48 -6.90 -1.47
C PRO A 60 27.73 -8.02 -2.21
N HIS A 61 26.93 -7.68 -3.21
CA HIS A 61 26.18 -8.60 -4.04
C HIS A 61 26.49 -8.31 -5.52
N PRO A 62 26.99 -9.30 -6.27
CA PRO A 62 27.12 -9.18 -7.73
C PRO A 62 25.73 -9.16 -8.36
N ASP A 63 25.64 -8.54 -9.54
CA ASP A 63 24.44 -8.54 -10.38
C ASP A 63 23.89 -9.96 -10.60
N ASN A 64 22.65 -10.21 -10.17
CA ASN A 64 21.92 -11.47 -10.34
C ASN A 64 21.27 -11.62 -11.73
N CYS A 65 21.24 -10.57 -12.56
CA CYS A 65 20.88 -10.64 -13.98
C CYS A 65 21.88 -9.87 -14.89
N PRO A 66 23.11 -10.37 -15.08
CA PRO A 66 24.25 -9.68 -15.73
C PRO A 66 24.06 -9.05 -17.13
N ASN A 67 22.93 -9.31 -17.78
CA ASN A 67 22.63 -8.85 -19.13
C ASN A 67 21.21 -8.26 -19.27
N ILE A 68 20.45 -8.16 -18.17
CA ILE A 68 19.06 -7.72 -18.17
C ILE A 68 18.88 -6.70 -17.04
N PRO A 69 18.66 -5.40 -17.37
CA PRO A 69 18.64 -4.36 -16.36
C PRO A 69 17.60 -4.61 -15.27
N ASN A 70 18.04 -4.80 -14.03
CA ASN A 70 17.20 -5.14 -12.89
C ASN A 70 17.73 -4.54 -11.58
N GLY A 71 17.93 -3.21 -11.55
CA GLY A 71 18.62 -2.55 -10.42
C GLY A 71 17.99 -2.71 -9.01
N SER A 72 16.81 -3.32 -8.89
CA SER A 72 16.25 -3.76 -7.59
C SER A 72 16.88 -5.05 -7.06
N GLN A 73 17.45 -5.88 -7.95
CA GLN A 73 18.03 -7.20 -7.66
C GLN A 73 17.04 -8.08 -6.90
N ALA A 74 15.78 -8.08 -7.36
CA ALA A 74 14.75 -8.95 -6.84
C ALA A 74 15.11 -10.41 -7.20
N ASP A 75 14.79 -11.32 -6.28
CA ASP A 75 15.19 -12.73 -6.25
C ASP A 75 14.21 -13.41 -5.27
N ALA A 76 13.01 -13.74 -5.75
CA ALA A 76 11.89 -14.17 -4.91
C ALA A 76 12.14 -15.54 -4.24
N ASP A 77 12.83 -16.44 -4.91
CA ASP A 77 13.17 -17.78 -4.43
C ASP A 77 14.58 -17.89 -3.77
N ASN A 78 15.41 -16.86 -3.90
CA ASN A 78 16.79 -16.78 -3.38
C ASN A 78 17.77 -17.79 -4.02
N ASP A 79 17.56 -18.15 -5.28
CA ASP A 79 18.44 -19.08 -6.01
C ASP A 79 19.68 -18.41 -6.66
N LYS A 80 19.68 -17.05 -6.66
CA LYS A 80 20.68 -16.12 -7.22
C LYS A 80 20.53 -15.80 -8.70
N ALA A 81 19.57 -16.37 -9.41
CA ALA A 81 18.98 -15.71 -10.56
C ALA A 81 18.05 -14.61 -10.03
N GLY A 82 17.93 -13.50 -10.74
CA GLY A 82 16.96 -12.48 -10.37
C GLY A 82 15.66 -12.64 -11.13
N ASP A 83 14.57 -12.09 -10.59
CA ASP A 83 13.22 -12.15 -11.16
C ASP A 83 13.10 -11.65 -12.63
N ALA A 84 14.13 -10.94 -13.11
CA ALA A 84 14.21 -10.42 -14.48
C ALA A 84 14.82 -11.41 -15.49
N CYS A 85 15.53 -12.42 -15.01
CA CYS A 85 16.27 -13.41 -15.78
C CYS A 85 16.02 -14.86 -15.34
N ASP A 86 15.28 -15.07 -14.25
CA ASP A 86 14.68 -16.36 -13.93
C ASP A 86 13.48 -16.65 -14.83
N ASP A 87 13.26 -17.95 -15.11
CA ASP A 87 12.10 -18.44 -15.84
C ASP A 87 11.02 -19.02 -14.88
N ASP A 88 11.34 -19.18 -13.58
CA ASP A 88 10.47 -19.66 -12.49
C ASP A 88 10.86 -18.90 -11.20
N ASP A 89 10.35 -17.67 -11.06
CA ASP A 89 10.77 -16.70 -10.05
C ASP A 89 10.56 -17.20 -8.59
N ASP A 90 9.67 -18.16 -8.36
CA ASP A 90 9.34 -18.69 -7.04
C ASP A 90 9.67 -20.18 -6.83
N ASN A 91 10.17 -20.84 -7.87
CA ASN A 91 10.66 -22.22 -7.87
C ASN A 91 9.60 -23.25 -7.42
N ASP A 92 8.32 -22.98 -7.72
CA ASP A 92 7.21 -23.86 -7.41
C ASP A 92 7.00 -24.99 -8.46
N GLY A 93 7.73 -24.92 -9.58
CA GLY A 93 7.70 -25.86 -10.69
C GLY A 93 6.76 -25.46 -11.83
N VAL A 94 6.17 -24.27 -11.79
CA VAL A 94 5.36 -23.66 -12.84
C VAL A 94 6.12 -22.47 -13.42
N GLU A 95 6.57 -22.58 -14.67
CA GLU A 95 7.29 -21.47 -15.33
C GLU A 95 6.44 -20.18 -15.39
N ASP A 96 7.07 -19.04 -15.11
CA ASP A 96 6.49 -17.69 -15.12
C ASP A 96 5.69 -17.36 -16.39
N ARG A 97 6.14 -17.92 -17.52
CA ARG A 97 5.57 -17.67 -18.84
C ARG A 97 4.24 -18.39 -18.98
N ARG A 98 3.18 -17.88 -18.32
CA ARG A 98 1.79 -18.40 -18.37
C ARG A 98 1.78 -19.93 -18.48
N PRO A 99 1.95 -20.62 -17.35
CA PRO A 99 0.75 -20.92 -16.58
C PRO A 99 0.66 -20.22 -15.24
N ASP A 100 1.75 -19.65 -14.72
CA ASP A 100 1.79 -19.20 -13.34
C ASP A 100 0.88 -17.98 -13.07
N ASN A 101 -0.08 -18.16 -12.17
CA ASN A 101 -0.99 -17.11 -11.68
C ASN A 101 -0.46 -16.37 -10.45
N CYS A 102 0.69 -16.77 -9.90
CA CYS A 102 1.35 -16.16 -8.75
C CYS A 102 2.89 -16.08 -8.85
N ARG A 103 3.43 -15.63 -9.98
CA ARG A 103 4.86 -15.44 -10.32
C ARG A 103 5.90 -15.40 -9.18
N THR A 104 5.65 -14.70 -8.07
CA THR A 104 6.63 -14.52 -6.99
C THR A 104 6.24 -15.20 -5.66
N ALA A 105 5.26 -16.10 -5.66
CA ALA A 105 4.66 -16.68 -4.46
C ALA A 105 4.28 -18.16 -4.70
N PRO A 106 5.07 -19.11 -4.15
CA PRO A 106 4.98 -20.50 -4.56
C PRO A 106 3.58 -21.11 -4.39
N ASN A 107 2.98 -21.58 -5.48
CA ASN A 107 1.68 -22.23 -5.50
C ASN A 107 1.58 -23.32 -6.59
N PRO A 108 2.22 -24.50 -6.37
CA PRO A 108 2.27 -25.55 -7.39
C PRO A 108 0.91 -26.11 -7.83
N ASP A 109 -0.16 -25.85 -7.06
CA ASP A 109 -1.53 -26.25 -7.38
C ASP A 109 -2.30 -25.21 -8.22
N GLN A 110 -1.75 -24.00 -8.37
CA GLN A 110 -2.26 -22.91 -9.20
C GLN A 110 -3.71 -22.57 -8.87
N ARG A 111 -4.07 -22.63 -7.58
CA ARG A 111 -5.42 -22.34 -7.12
C ARG A 111 -5.80 -20.88 -7.40
N ASP A 112 -7.00 -20.70 -7.92
CA ASP A 112 -7.62 -19.42 -8.31
C ASP A 112 -9.12 -19.57 -8.06
N SER A 113 -9.54 -19.27 -6.83
CA SER A 113 -10.88 -19.59 -6.34
C SER A 113 -11.96 -18.71 -6.97
N ASP A 114 -11.64 -17.45 -7.31
CA ASP A 114 -12.56 -16.52 -7.99
C ASP A 114 -12.47 -16.56 -9.53
N GLY A 115 -11.43 -17.21 -10.08
CA GLY A 115 -11.24 -17.44 -11.51
C GLY A 115 -10.75 -16.21 -12.28
N ASP A 116 -10.04 -15.32 -11.61
CA ASP A 116 -9.61 -14.04 -12.16
C ASP A 116 -8.28 -14.07 -12.93
N GLY A 117 -7.49 -15.12 -12.71
CA GLY A 117 -6.16 -15.29 -13.25
C GLY A 117 -5.02 -14.80 -12.33
N ILE A 118 -5.32 -14.32 -11.13
CA ILE A 118 -4.40 -14.12 -10.00
C ILE A 118 -4.65 -15.25 -9.02
N GLY A 119 -3.62 -15.98 -8.61
CA GLY A 119 -3.81 -17.12 -7.70
C GLY A 119 -4.06 -16.70 -6.25
N ASP A 120 -4.67 -17.62 -5.50
CA ASP A 120 -5.01 -17.45 -4.08
C ASP A 120 -3.75 -17.13 -3.23
N ALA A 121 -2.58 -17.65 -3.63
CA ALA A 121 -1.33 -17.46 -2.88
C ALA A 121 -0.77 -16.02 -2.94
N CYS A 122 -1.19 -15.23 -3.93
CA CYS A 122 -0.66 -13.89 -4.19
C CYS A 122 -1.73 -12.79 -4.22
N THR A 123 -3.00 -13.14 -3.98
CA THR A 123 -4.05 -12.18 -3.62
C THR A 123 -4.16 -12.04 -2.08
N ALA A 124 -4.76 -10.94 -1.63
CA ALA A 124 -5.05 -10.70 -0.20
C ALA A 124 -6.55 -10.74 0.10
N ASP A 125 -7.36 -10.96 -0.93
CA ASP A 125 -8.82 -11.00 -0.95
C ASP A 125 -9.16 -12.02 -2.06
N THR A 126 -9.32 -13.28 -1.65
CA THR A 126 -9.33 -14.46 -2.53
C THR A 126 -10.65 -14.62 -3.25
N ASP A 127 -11.77 -14.11 -2.72
CA ASP A 127 -13.08 -14.18 -3.36
C ASP A 127 -13.63 -12.82 -3.86
N ARG A 128 -12.91 -11.73 -3.57
CA ARG A 128 -13.19 -10.36 -4.00
C ARG A 128 -14.53 -9.82 -3.53
N ASP A 129 -14.96 -10.21 -2.35
CA ASP A 129 -16.12 -9.61 -1.70
C ASP A 129 -15.83 -8.23 -1.07
N GLY A 130 -14.54 -7.85 -1.01
CA GLY A 130 -14.05 -6.59 -0.45
C GLY A 130 -13.55 -6.70 1.00
N VAL A 131 -13.53 -7.90 1.58
CA VAL A 131 -12.98 -8.22 2.89
C VAL A 131 -11.67 -8.99 2.70
N PRO A 132 -10.52 -8.46 3.17
CA PRO A 132 -9.26 -9.17 3.03
C PRO A 132 -9.25 -10.49 3.83
N ASP A 133 -8.70 -11.57 3.27
CA ASP A 133 -8.67 -12.95 3.82
C ASP A 133 -8.33 -13.01 5.32
N GLY A 134 -7.39 -12.16 5.78
CA GLY A 134 -6.98 -12.10 7.18
C GLY A 134 -8.04 -11.53 8.15
N ARG A 135 -9.18 -11.08 7.62
CA ARG A 135 -10.35 -10.52 8.33
C ARG A 135 -11.67 -11.10 7.82
N ASP A 136 -11.59 -12.05 6.92
CA ASP A 136 -12.72 -12.66 6.25
C ASP A 136 -13.10 -13.96 6.97
N ASN A 137 -14.37 -14.10 7.37
CA ASN A 137 -14.88 -15.33 7.97
C ASN A 137 -15.24 -16.40 6.92
N CYS A 138 -15.21 -16.07 5.63
CA CYS A 138 -15.29 -17.02 4.51
C CYS A 138 -14.31 -16.68 3.38
N PRO A 139 -12.97 -16.82 3.56
CA PRO A 139 -11.96 -16.36 2.60
C PRO A 139 -12.00 -16.92 1.17
N ALA A 140 -12.91 -17.84 0.86
CA ALA A 140 -13.05 -18.41 -0.48
C ALA A 140 -14.50 -18.35 -1.00
N VAL A 141 -15.41 -17.72 -0.25
CA VAL A 141 -16.84 -17.65 -0.56
C VAL A 141 -17.36 -16.25 -0.23
N ALA A 142 -17.53 -15.46 -1.27
CA ALA A 142 -17.85 -14.05 -1.14
C ALA A 142 -19.07 -13.78 -0.23
N ASN A 143 -18.84 -13.06 0.87
CA ASN A 143 -19.84 -12.72 1.89
C ASN A 143 -19.50 -11.38 2.57
N ALA A 144 -19.56 -10.29 1.80
CA ALA A 144 -19.13 -8.95 2.24
C ALA A 144 -19.82 -8.42 3.52
N ASP A 145 -20.96 -9.00 3.91
CA ASP A 145 -21.68 -8.69 5.15
C ASP A 145 -21.10 -9.38 6.38
N GLN A 146 -20.30 -10.44 6.19
CA GLN A 146 -19.56 -11.17 7.23
C GLN A 146 -20.49 -11.65 8.35
N SER A 147 -21.68 -12.15 7.97
CA SER A 147 -22.60 -12.82 8.89
C SER A 147 -21.93 -14.07 9.46
N ASP A 148 -22.07 -14.28 10.77
CA ASP A 148 -21.34 -15.28 11.60
C ASP A 148 -22.27 -15.83 12.70
N GLY A 149 -23.43 -16.32 12.27
CA GLY A 149 -24.38 -17.12 13.06
C GLY A 149 -24.77 -16.57 14.44
N PRO A 150 -25.57 -17.31 15.21
CA PRO A 150 -25.63 -17.17 16.66
C PRO A 150 -24.45 -17.83 17.39
N ASP A 151 -23.71 -18.74 16.75
CA ASP A 151 -22.60 -19.50 17.33
C ASP A 151 -21.30 -18.67 17.46
N SER A 152 -21.09 -17.73 16.53
CA SER A 152 -19.97 -16.80 16.46
C SER A 152 -18.60 -17.49 16.56
N ASP A 153 -18.44 -18.60 15.84
CA ASP A 153 -17.22 -19.39 15.86
C ASP A 153 -16.11 -18.83 14.92
N GLN A 154 -16.44 -17.79 14.15
CA GLN A 154 -15.65 -17.11 13.09
C GLN A 154 -15.66 -17.83 11.73
N SER A 155 -16.55 -18.78 11.51
CA SER A 155 -16.91 -19.37 10.22
C SER A 155 -18.22 -18.70 9.77
N GLY A 156 -18.18 -17.96 8.66
CA GLY A 156 -19.35 -17.21 8.24
C GLY A 156 -20.47 -18.08 7.67
N ASP A 157 -21.73 -17.62 7.76
CA ASP A 157 -22.91 -18.34 7.28
C ASP A 157 -22.81 -18.81 5.81
N ALA A 158 -21.95 -18.17 5.01
CA ALA A 158 -21.75 -18.50 3.60
C ALA A 158 -20.89 -19.76 3.39
N CYS A 159 -20.05 -20.11 4.36
CA CYS A 159 -19.10 -21.21 4.31
C CYS A 159 -19.19 -22.15 5.52
N ASP A 160 -20.05 -21.84 6.49
CA ASP A 160 -20.53 -22.78 7.50
C ASP A 160 -21.58 -23.73 6.91
N GLY A 161 -21.74 -24.90 7.52
CA GLY A 161 -22.83 -25.83 7.21
C GLY A 161 -23.67 -26.21 8.42
N ASP A 162 -23.45 -25.58 9.57
CA ASP A 162 -24.18 -25.72 10.85
C ASP A 162 -24.16 -24.35 11.57
N ASP A 163 -24.88 -23.36 11.00
CA ASP A 163 -24.85 -21.93 11.36
C ASP A 163 -25.13 -21.64 12.85
N ASP A 164 -25.78 -22.55 13.59
CA ASP A 164 -26.09 -22.40 15.01
C ASP A 164 -25.49 -23.46 15.93
N ASP A 165 -24.62 -24.32 15.38
CA ASP A 165 -23.79 -25.30 16.09
C ASP A 165 -24.64 -26.31 16.91
N ASP A 166 -25.88 -26.57 16.49
CA ASP A 166 -26.84 -27.44 17.18
C ASP A 166 -26.69 -28.93 16.83
N SER A 167 -25.72 -29.26 15.97
CA SER A 167 -25.41 -30.58 15.41
C SER A 167 -26.36 -31.07 14.32
N VAL A 168 -27.25 -30.22 13.80
CA VAL A 168 -28.10 -30.47 12.65
C VAL A 168 -27.63 -29.58 11.50
N PRO A 169 -27.00 -30.14 10.44
CA PRO A 169 -26.51 -29.32 9.34
C PRO A 169 -27.64 -28.54 8.66
N ASP A 170 -27.40 -27.28 8.27
CA ASP A 170 -28.41 -26.33 7.74
C ASP A 170 -29.29 -26.94 6.65
N SER A 171 -28.69 -27.79 5.80
CA SER A 171 -29.38 -28.52 4.73
C SER A 171 -30.56 -29.40 5.19
N ARG A 172 -30.65 -29.68 6.50
CA ARG A 172 -31.66 -30.52 7.15
C ARG A 172 -32.27 -29.86 8.37
N ASP A 173 -31.84 -28.65 8.70
CA ASP A 173 -32.32 -27.92 9.84
C ASP A 173 -33.57 -27.11 9.48
N ASN A 174 -34.64 -27.27 10.25
CA ASN A 174 -35.85 -26.48 10.11
C ASN A 174 -35.77 -25.11 10.83
N CYS A 175 -34.71 -24.85 11.59
CA CYS A 175 -34.32 -23.55 12.13
C CYS A 175 -32.80 -23.29 12.06
N PRO A 176 -32.20 -23.07 10.86
CA PRO A 176 -30.74 -22.93 10.67
C PRO A 176 -30.02 -21.77 11.40
N LYS A 177 -30.68 -21.04 12.29
CA LYS A 177 -30.10 -19.91 13.04
C LYS A 177 -30.55 -19.89 14.50
N VAL A 178 -31.20 -20.96 14.95
CA VAL A 178 -31.79 -21.08 16.28
C VAL A 178 -31.71 -22.54 16.71
N ASP A 179 -30.73 -22.84 17.58
CA ASP A 179 -30.50 -24.17 18.16
C ASP A 179 -31.83 -24.86 18.52
N ASN A 180 -32.08 -25.95 17.80
CA ASN A 180 -33.22 -26.81 18.01
C ASN A 180 -32.89 -28.24 17.56
N THR A 181 -31.90 -28.88 18.21
CA THR A 181 -31.46 -30.25 17.89
C THR A 181 -32.61 -31.27 17.81
N ASP A 182 -33.75 -31.01 18.44
CA ASP A 182 -34.95 -31.86 18.40
C ASP A 182 -35.83 -31.72 17.16
N GLN A 183 -35.58 -30.70 16.33
CA GLN A 183 -36.22 -30.41 15.04
C GLN A 183 -37.74 -30.41 15.11
N THR A 184 -38.29 -29.93 16.24
CA THR A 184 -39.75 -29.89 16.45
C THR A 184 -40.42 -28.94 15.44
N ASP A 185 -41.38 -29.47 14.69
CA ASP A 185 -42.27 -28.75 13.75
C ASP A 185 -43.70 -29.25 14.00
N ARG A 186 -44.54 -28.46 14.67
CA ARG A 186 -45.84 -28.91 15.18
C ARG A 186 -46.96 -28.82 14.15
N ASP A 187 -46.95 -27.82 13.28
CA ASP A 187 -47.96 -27.65 12.24
C ASP A 187 -47.57 -28.28 10.90
N GLY A 188 -46.31 -28.69 10.76
CA GLY A 188 -45.80 -29.49 9.64
C GLY A 188 -45.59 -28.66 8.38
N ASP A 189 -45.32 -27.37 8.52
CA ASP A 189 -45.11 -26.46 7.40
C ASP A 189 -43.64 -26.44 6.90
N GLY A 190 -42.73 -27.09 7.65
CA GLY A 190 -41.31 -27.21 7.34
C GLY A 190 -40.42 -26.19 8.04
N LYS A 191 -40.96 -25.25 8.82
CA LYS A 191 -40.20 -24.40 9.75
C LYS A 191 -40.30 -24.95 11.16
N GLY A 192 -39.19 -24.90 11.90
CA GLY A 192 -39.20 -25.36 13.28
C GLY A 192 -39.98 -24.41 14.18
N THR A 193 -40.60 -24.98 15.22
CA THR A 193 -41.39 -24.25 16.22
C THR A 193 -40.62 -23.08 16.87
N PHE A 194 -39.28 -23.13 16.95
CA PHE A 194 -38.46 -22.11 17.61
C PHE A 194 -38.20 -20.87 16.75
N CYS A 195 -38.30 -20.99 15.43
CA CYS A 195 -38.06 -19.93 14.46
C CYS A 195 -39.30 -19.61 13.62
N ASP A 196 -40.46 -20.21 13.94
CA ASP A 196 -41.72 -19.90 13.28
C ASP A 196 -42.58 -18.89 14.07
N ASP A 197 -42.59 -17.66 13.55
CA ASP A 197 -43.45 -16.57 14.04
C ASP A 197 -44.96 -16.89 13.92
N SER A 198 -45.34 -17.81 13.02
CA SER A 198 -46.74 -18.20 12.80
C SER A 198 -47.25 -19.19 13.87
N GLU A 199 -46.32 -19.91 14.51
CA GLU A 199 -46.56 -20.78 15.67
C GLU A 199 -46.45 -20.07 17.02
N SER A 200 -46.10 -18.76 17.06
CA SER A 200 -46.00 -17.99 18.31
C SER A 200 -47.32 -18.03 19.08
N THR A 201 -47.45 -19.01 19.98
CA THR A 201 -48.58 -19.16 20.88
C THR A 201 -48.54 -18.02 21.89
N ASP A 202 -49.26 -16.95 21.60
CA ASP A 202 -49.78 -15.93 22.50
C ASP A 202 -48.91 -15.58 23.74
N GLY A 203 -48.10 -14.53 23.60
CA GLY A 203 -47.92 -13.48 24.60
C GLY A 203 -47.49 -13.85 26.02
N ASN A 204 -46.17 -13.93 26.26
CA ASN A 204 -45.44 -13.30 27.39
C ASN A 204 -44.03 -13.94 27.53
N GLY A 205 -42.97 -13.25 27.10
CA GLY A 205 -41.61 -13.79 27.24
C GLY A 205 -40.48 -12.91 26.68
N SER A 206 -40.38 -11.68 27.16
CA SER A 206 -39.29 -10.70 26.96
C SER A 206 -37.86 -11.24 26.69
N SER A 207 -37.28 -10.85 25.55
CA SER A 207 -35.93 -10.26 25.43
C SER A 207 -35.88 -9.47 24.10
N GLY A 208 -35.27 -8.32 23.91
CA GLY A 208 -34.78 -7.24 24.77
C GLY A 208 -34.89 -5.97 23.89
N GLY A 209 -35.15 -4.82 24.52
CA GLY A 209 -35.60 -3.61 23.82
C GLY A 209 -34.60 -2.94 22.89
N GLY A 210 -35.13 -2.36 21.81
CA GLY A 210 -34.57 -1.24 21.04
C GLY A 210 -35.73 -0.35 20.54
N PRO A 211 -35.64 1.00 20.62
CA PRO A 211 -36.84 1.83 20.58
C PRO A 211 -37.30 2.17 19.16
N GLY A 212 -38.61 1.98 18.93
CA GLY A 212 -39.53 2.94 18.31
C GLY A 212 -39.12 3.69 17.04
N GLY A 213 -39.80 3.34 15.94
CA GLY A 213 -39.95 4.19 14.76
C GLY A 213 -41.00 3.62 13.81
N GLY A 214 -42.28 3.85 14.10
CA GLY A 214 -43.38 3.42 13.24
C GLY A 214 -43.54 4.27 11.98
N GLY A 215 -44.10 3.66 10.93
CA GLY A 215 -44.58 4.36 9.74
C GLY A 215 -44.75 3.47 8.52
N SER A 216 -45.90 2.79 8.41
CA SER A 216 -46.36 2.16 7.17
C SER A 216 -46.66 3.21 6.08
N GLY A 217 -46.38 2.87 4.82
CA GLY A 217 -46.87 3.63 3.66
C GLY A 217 -46.41 3.02 2.33
N ASP A 218 -47.30 2.24 1.72
CA ASP A 218 -47.22 1.73 0.35
C ASP A 218 -46.98 2.83 -0.70
N GLY A 219 -46.20 2.48 -1.74
CA GLY A 219 -46.24 3.17 -3.04
C GLY A 219 -44.94 3.13 -3.84
N GLY A 220 -44.78 2.14 -4.73
CA GLY A 220 -44.05 2.38 -6.01
C GLY A 220 -44.91 3.22 -6.96
N PRO A 221 -44.43 3.80 -8.09
CA PRO A 221 -43.18 3.55 -8.88
C PRO A 221 -42.49 4.91 -9.29
N PRO A 222 -41.61 5.07 -10.33
CA PRO A 222 -40.99 4.13 -11.27
C PRO A 222 -39.44 4.19 -11.35
N GLU A 223 -38.86 3.24 -12.08
CA GLU A 223 -37.47 3.21 -12.52
C GLU A 223 -37.01 4.53 -13.18
N ARG A 224 -35.74 4.91 -12.92
CA ARG A 224 -34.72 5.53 -13.81
C ARG A 224 -33.62 6.20 -12.95
N PRO A 225 -32.40 6.43 -13.49
CA PRO A 225 -31.46 5.53 -14.16
C PRO A 225 -30.13 5.46 -13.36
N ALA A 226 -29.16 4.69 -13.86
CA ALA A 226 -27.76 4.70 -13.41
C ALA A 226 -27.23 6.12 -13.13
N GLY A 227 -26.58 6.30 -11.97
CA GLY A 227 -25.87 7.52 -11.65
C GLY A 227 -25.73 7.80 -10.16
N GLY A 228 -24.79 7.11 -9.51
CA GLY A 228 -24.10 7.51 -8.30
C GLY A 228 -24.89 7.43 -7.00
N ASP A 229 -24.30 6.77 -6.00
CA ASP A 229 -24.20 7.44 -4.70
C ASP A 229 -22.83 7.20 -4.04
N PRO A 230 -22.32 8.19 -3.28
CA PRO A 230 -20.96 8.28 -2.77
C PRO A 230 -20.89 7.99 -1.26
N GLU A 231 -19.92 7.21 -0.79
CA GLU A 231 -19.48 7.28 0.61
C GLU A 231 -17.95 7.22 0.82
N ASP A 232 -17.13 7.66 -0.14
CA ASP A 232 -15.72 8.08 0.13
C ASP A 232 -15.63 9.49 0.75
N GLY A 233 -16.73 10.00 1.29
CA GLY A 233 -16.87 11.36 1.81
C GLY A 233 -16.52 11.52 3.28
N VAL A 234 -16.21 10.43 3.99
CA VAL A 234 -15.77 10.50 5.39
C VAL A 234 -14.26 10.70 5.39
N PRO A 235 -13.75 11.92 5.67
CA PRO A 235 -12.30 12.14 5.66
C PRO A 235 -11.62 11.23 6.69
N PRO A 236 -10.45 10.66 6.36
CA PRO A 236 -9.76 9.72 7.24
C PRO A 236 -9.53 10.39 8.59
N THR A 237 -9.98 9.74 9.67
CA THR A 237 -9.82 10.27 11.01
C THR A 237 -8.42 9.98 11.54
N ILE A 238 -7.65 11.04 11.82
CA ILE A 238 -6.27 10.88 12.33
C ILE A 238 -6.24 11.09 13.85
N ALA A 239 -5.69 10.12 14.58
CA ALA A 239 -5.37 10.28 16.00
C ALA A 239 -3.86 10.22 16.26
N VAL A 240 -3.31 11.29 16.86
CA VAL A 240 -1.86 11.42 17.13
C VAL A 240 -1.54 11.28 18.62
N ARG A 241 -0.79 10.25 18.97
CA ARG A 241 -0.32 9.99 20.35
C ARG A 241 1.17 10.26 20.47
N LEU A 242 1.50 11.05 21.49
CA LEU A 242 2.84 11.49 21.84
C LEU A 242 2.94 11.55 23.35
N ALA A 243 4.08 11.17 23.90
CA ALA A 243 4.39 11.47 25.29
C ALA A 243 4.34 12.99 25.52
N ARG A 244 3.73 13.41 26.64
CA ARG A 244 3.55 14.82 27.02
C ARG A 244 4.87 15.61 27.06
N VAL A 245 5.95 14.91 27.37
CA VAL A 245 7.33 15.40 27.41
C VAL A 245 8.19 14.37 26.68
N GLN A 246 9.05 14.84 25.78
CA GLN A 246 10.06 14.00 25.13
C GLN A 246 11.34 14.04 25.96
N ARG A 247 11.84 12.87 26.37
CA ARG A 247 13.09 12.74 27.12
C ARG A 247 14.27 12.77 26.17
N SER A 248 15.44 13.10 26.70
CA SER A 248 16.68 13.13 25.92
C SER A 248 16.97 11.82 25.18
N GLY A 249 16.66 10.66 25.76
CA GLY A 249 16.76 9.33 25.14
C GLY A 249 15.87 9.16 23.91
N ASP A 250 14.60 9.58 24.00
CA ASP A 250 13.62 9.52 22.91
C ASP A 250 14.07 10.39 21.72
N VAL A 251 14.73 11.51 22.00
CA VAL A 251 15.24 12.42 20.97
C VAL A 251 16.56 11.91 20.34
N THR A 252 17.34 11.09 21.05
CA THR A 252 18.60 10.52 20.54
C THR A 252 18.40 9.32 19.62
N GLY A 253 17.40 8.48 19.88
CA GLY A 253 17.07 7.29 19.06
C GLY A 253 16.10 7.57 17.91
N GLY A 254 15.48 8.75 17.89
CA GLY A 254 14.37 9.09 17.01
C GLY A 254 13.07 9.14 17.80
N MET A 255 12.27 10.18 17.57
CA MET A 255 11.06 10.43 18.34
C MET A 255 9.90 9.61 17.74
N PRO A 256 9.40 8.56 18.42
CA PRO A 256 8.31 7.74 17.91
C PRO A 256 6.99 8.49 18.08
N VAL A 257 6.18 8.48 17.03
CA VAL A 257 4.85 9.07 17.01
C VAL A 257 3.86 7.99 16.63
N SER A 258 2.96 7.65 17.55
CA SER A 258 1.87 6.72 17.26
C SER A 258 0.78 7.49 16.54
N VAL A 259 0.43 7.02 15.35
CA VAL A 259 -0.62 7.57 14.49
C VAL A 259 -1.62 6.46 14.20
N ARG A 260 -2.90 6.75 14.33
CA ARG A 260 -3.99 5.87 13.91
C ARG A 260 -4.80 6.55 12.81
N CYS A 261 -5.10 5.80 11.76
CA CYS A 261 -6.06 6.15 10.71
C CYS A 261 -7.28 5.22 10.80
N SER A 262 -8.45 5.69 10.37
CA SER A 262 -9.67 4.88 10.24
C SER A 262 -9.65 3.95 9.03
N GLU A 263 -8.76 4.17 8.06
CA GLU A 263 -8.61 3.43 6.80
C GLU A 263 -7.18 3.57 6.25
N ALA A 264 -6.92 3.08 5.04
CA ALA A 264 -5.63 3.20 4.35
C ALA A 264 -5.24 4.68 4.14
N CYS A 265 -4.03 5.06 4.55
CA CYS A 265 -3.61 6.46 4.51
C CYS A 265 -2.10 6.62 4.28
N GLY A 266 -1.74 7.58 3.43
CA GLY A 266 -0.38 8.11 3.32
C GLY A 266 -0.17 9.21 4.35
N LEU A 267 0.84 9.06 5.21
CA LEU A 267 1.15 9.99 6.29
C LEU A 267 2.41 10.79 5.97
N ALA A 268 2.36 12.10 6.21
CA ALA A 268 3.51 13.00 6.23
C ALA A 268 3.57 13.75 7.55
N ALA A 269 4.72 13.73 8.21
CA ALA A 269 4.96 14.40 9.48
C ALA A 269 6.08 15.43 9.35
N GLU A 270 5.84 16.67 9.79
CA GLU A 270 6.83 17.74 9.89
C GLU A 270 6.94 18.25 11.33
N LEU A 271 8.15 18.20 11.89
CA LEU A 271 8.47 18.79 13.19
C LEU A 271 9.20 20.10 13.01
N ARG A 272 8.60 21.22 13.44
CA ARG A 272 9.11 22.57 13.16
C ARG A 272 9.15 23.45 14.40
N LEU A 273 10.20 24.26 14.52
CA LEU A 273 10.27 25.35 15.50
C LEU A 273 9.69 26.65 14.95
N PRO A 274 9.17 27.54 15.83
CA PRO A 274 8.94 28.93 15.45
C PRO A 274 10.21 29.56 14.88
N ARG A 275 10.10 30.33 13.80
CA ARG A 275 11.26 30.94 13.11
C ARG A 275 12.13 31.78 14.04
N SER A 276 11.53 32.49 15.00
CA SER A 276 12.24 33.26 16.02
C SER A 276 13.09 32.37 16.93
N THR A 277 12.52 31.26 17.42
CA THR A 277 13.22 30.26 18.23
C THR A 277 14.32 29.54 17.47
N ALA A 278 14.07 29.16 16.21
CA ALA A 278 15.07 28.52 15.35
C ALA A 278 16.31 29.45 15.17
N ARG A 279 16.08 30.73 14.88
CA ARG A 279 17.16 31.73 14.78
C ARG A 279 17.91 31.91 16.10
N ALA A 280 17.20 31.99 17.24
CA ALA A 280 17.81 32.09 18.56
C ALA A 280 18.70 30.88 18.91
N LEU A 281 18.39 29.70 18.37
CA LEU A 281 19.20 28.49 18.49
C LEU A 281 20.30 28.38 17.42
N GLY A 282 20.37 29.32 16.47
CA GLY A 282 21.33 29.33 15.37
C GLY A 282 21.00 28.32 14.26
N LEU A 283 19.73 27.90 14.14
CA LEU A 283 19.27 27.02 13.07
C LEU A 283 18.82 27.85 11.87
N ARG A 284 19.36 27.53 10.69
CA ARG A 284 18.99 28.18 9.42
C ARG A 284 17.62 27.71 8.92
N ASN A 285 17.30 26.43 9.13
CA ASN A 285 16.02 25.83 8.80
C ASN A 285 15.19 25.64 10.08
N PRO A 286 13.94 26.14 10.16
CA PRO A 286 13.04 25.85 11.28
C PRO A 286 12.51 24.41 11.30
N VAL A 287 12.56 23.69 10.18
CA VAL A 287 12.20 22.26 10.11
C VAL A 287 13.30 21.43 10.77
N LEU A 288 12.93 20.69 11.81
CA LEU A 288 13.84 19.89 12.61
C LEU A 288 13.95 18.44 12.11
N ALA A 289 12.82 17.88 11.67
CA ALA A 289 12.71 16.55 11.09
C ALA A 289 11.44 16.46 10.25
N GLN A 290 11.48 15.57 9.26
CA GLN A 290 10.34 15.15 8.48
C GLN A 290 10.37 13.62 8.38
N ALA A 291 9.20 13.02 8.20
CA ALA A 291 9.07 11.59 7.95
C ALA A 291 7.77 11.32 7.21
N THR A 292 7.75 10.24 6.44
CA THR A 292 6.56 9.72 5.78
C THR A 292 6.35 8.28 6.22
N ALA A 293 5.11 7.82 6.16
CA ALA A 293 4.73 6.44 6.38
C ALA A 293 3.47 6.14 5.56
N THR A 294 3.24 4.88 5.25
CA THR A 294 2.01 4.42 4.59
C THR A 294 1.35 3.38 5.47
N LEU A 295 0.02 3.39 5.47
CA LEU A 295 -0.80 2.39 6.11
C LEU A 295 -1.71 1.80 5.03
N ALA A 296 -1.58 0.51 4.76
CA ALA A 296 -2.32 -0.17 3.69
C ALA A 296 -3.81 -0.35 4.01
N GLY A 297 -4.24 -0.13 5.26
CA GLY A 297 -5.62 -0.24 5.72
C GLY A 297 -5.85 0.52 7.03
N ALA A 298 -7.02 0.34 7.65
CA ALA A 298 -7.29 0.87 8.98
C ALA A 298 -6.28 0.34 10.00
N GLY A 299 -5.76 1.20 10.88
CA GLY A 299 -4.80 0.71 11.88
C GLY A 299 -3.91 1.78 12.49
N GLN A 300 -2.87 1.30 13.19
CA GLN A 300 -1.93 2.14 13.90
C GLN A 300 -0.50 1.90 13.38
N THR A 301 0.23 2.97 13.12
CA THR A 301 1.66 2.91 12.78
C THR A 301 2.49 3.86 13.63
N TRP A 302 3.81 3.67 13.57
CA TRP A 302 4.81 4.50 14.23
C TRP A 302 5.62 5.26 13.20
N ILE A 303 5.61 6.58 13.31
CA ILE A 303 6.50 7.45 12.54
C ILE A 303 7.68 7.83 13.41
N PHE A 304 8.90 7.62 12.90
CA PHE A 304 10.14 7.99 13.60
C PHE A 304 10.71 9.29 13.06
N LEU A 305 10.60 10.36 13.86
CA LEU A 305 11.20 11.64 13.52
C LEU A 305 12.66 11.68 13.98
N ARG A 306 13.59 11.56 13.02
CA ARG A 306 15.03 11.58 13.28
C ARG A 306 15.58 13.00 13.19
N LEU A 307 16.09 13.51 14.32
CA LEU A 307 16.83 14.77 14.34
C LEU A 307 18.28 14.54 13.92
N SER A 308 18.82 15.41 13.06
CA SER A 308 20.26 15.40 12.79
C SER A 308 21.07 15.66 14.07
N PRO A 309 22.31 15.15 14.20
CA PRO A 309 23.13 15.35 15.39
C PRO A 309 23.32 16.84 15.75
N ALA A 310 23.44 17.71 14.74
CA ALA A 310 23.57 19.15 14.92
C ALA A 310 22.30 19.79 15.49
N VAL A 311 21.12 19.43 14.95
CA VAL A 311 19.82 19.93 15.45
C VAL A 311 19.58 19.42 16.87
N ARG A 312 19.84 18.14 17.13
CA ARG A 312 19.73 17.50 18.44
C ARG A 312 20.51 18.25 19.53
N ALA A 313 21.78 18.58 19.26
CA ALA A 313 22.61 19.33 20.20
C ALA A 313 22.03 20.72 20.55
N LYS A 314 21.36 21.38 19.60
CA LYS A 314 20.72 22.69 19.81
C LYS A 314 19.43 22.58 20.62
N VAL A 315 18.54 21.65 20.29
CA VAL A 315 17.23 21.50 20.97
C VAL A 315 17.33 20.91 22.38
N LEU A 316 18.41 20.18 22.68
CA LEU A 316 18.71 19.70 24.04
C LEU A 316 19.59 20.66 24.86
N SER A 317 19.94 21.82 24.30
CA SER A 317 20.77 22.82 24.99
C SER A 317 19.97 23.58 26.04
N ARG A 318 20.66 24.18 27.02
CA ARG A 318 20.01 25.07 28.00
C ARG A 318 19.32 26.27 27.34
N ARG A 319 19.77 26.69 26.15
CA ARG A 319 19.18 27.79 25.38
C ARG A 319 17.82 27.43 24.78
N ALA A 320 17.52 26.15 24.62
CA ALA A 320 16.22 25.66 24.14
C ALA A 320 15.24 25.36 25.30
N ARG A 321 15.61 25.66 26.56
CA ARG A 321 14.73 25.39 27.71
C ARG A 321 13.43 26.18 27.57
N GLY A 322 12.30 25.47 27.54
CA GLY A 322 10.96 26.05 27.36
C GLY A 322 10.56 26.27 25.90
N ALA A 323 11.46 26.02 24.94
CA ALA A 323 11.12 25.98 23.53
C ALA A 323 10.18 24.79 23.25
N ALA A 324 9.23 25.01 22.34
CA ALA A 324 8.34 23.98 21.85
C ALA A 324 8.29 24.02 20.32
N ALA A 325 8.37 22.84 19.72
CA ALA A 325 8.10 22.62 18.31
C ALA A 325 6.61 22.35 18.09
N ARG A 326 6.14 22.60 16.87
CA ARG A 326 4.86 22.10 16.36
C ARG A 326 5.19 20.86 15.53
N LEU A 327 4.54 19.76 15.87
CA LEU A 327 4.45 18.59 15.02
C LEU A 327 3.14 18.71 14.24
N GLU A 328 3.24 18.69 12.93
CA GLU A 328 2.10 18.61 12.02
C GLU A 328 2.15 17.25 11.35
N ILE A 329 1.03 16.53 11.37
CA ILE A 329 0.86 15.25 10.69
C ILE A 329 -0.31 15.41 9.75
N THR A 330 -0.08 15.09 8.49
CA THR A 330 -1.07 15.13 7.42
C THR A 330 -1.29 13.70 6.96
N ALA A 331 -2.54 13.27 6.85
CA ALA A 331 -2.90 12.03 6.17
C ALA A 331 -3.60 12.36 4.87
N VAL A 332 -3.33 11.54 3.86
CA VAL A 332 -3.98 11.54 2.57
C VAL A 332 -4.52 10.14 2.32
N ASP A 333 -5.82 9.99 2.05
CA ASP A 333 -6.40 8.68 1.71
C ASP A 333 -6.15 8.32 0.24
N GLY A 334 -6.63 7.14 -0.18
CA GLY A 334 -6.55 6.68 -1.58
C GLY A 334 -7.30 7.55 -2.58
N ALA A 335 -8.33 8.29 -2.13
CA ALA A 335 -9.11 9.21 -2.94
C ALA A 335 -8.50 10.63 -3.02
N GLY A 336 -7.45 10.91 -2.24
CA GLY A 336 -6.76 12.20 -2.19
C GLY A 336 -7.34 13.21 -1.19
N ASN A 337 -8.28 12.82 -0.32
CA ASN A 337 -8.75 13.69 0.76
C ASN A 337 -7.65 13.86 1.81
N VAL A 338 -7.62 15.03 2.45
CA VAL A 338 -6.54 15.42 3.37
C VAL A 338 -7.09 15.78 4.74
N ASP A 339 -6.66 15.07 5.79
CA ASP A 339 -6.81 15.51 7.19
C ASP A 339 -5.44 15.86 7.78
N SER A 340 -5.42 16.77 8.76
CA SER A 340 -4.19 17.12 9.46
C SER A 340 -4.42 17.32 10.97
N LYS A 341 -3.40 16.94 11.75
CA LYS A 341 -3.38 17.12 13.20
C LYS A 341 -2.08 17.78 13.62
N THR A 342 -2.22 18.81 14.43
CA THR A 342 -1.09 19.52 15.03
C THR A 342 -0.95 19.20 16.50
N LYS A 343 0.27 18.91 16.95
CA LYS A 343 0.59 18.70 18.37
C LYS A 343 1.81 19.52 18.79
N ARG A 344 1.75 20.06 20.01
CA ARG A 344 2.87 20.80 20.59
C ARG A 344 3.85 19.83 21.23
N VAL A 345 5.12 19.91 20.84
CA VAL A 345 6.21 19.06 21.34
C VAL A 345 7.19 19.90 22.15
N SER A 346 7.41 19.52 23.40
CA SER A 346 8.44 20.14 24.24
C SER A 346 9.60 19.19 24.48
N PHE A 347 10.82 19.70 24.31
CA PHE A 347 12.05 18.95 24.57
C PHE A 347 12.49 19.25 26.00
N ARG A 348 12.50 18.23 26.87
CA ARG A 348 13.12 18.33 28.20
C ARG A 348 14.32 17.40 28.24
N ARG A 349 15.34 17.80 29.00
CA ARG A 349 16.51 16.96 29.26
C ARG A 349 16.11 15.80 30.15
#